data_AF-A0A6I4N807-F1
#
_entry.id   AF-A0A6I4N807-F1
#
_cell.length_a   1.000
_cell.length_b   1.000
_cell.length_c   1.000
_cell.angle_alpha   90.00
_cell.angle_beta   90.00
_cell.angle_gamma   90.00
#
_symmetry.space_group_name_H-M   'P 1'
#
loop_
_entity.id
_entity.type
_entity.pdbx_description
1 polymer ?
#
loop_
_entity_poly.entity_id
_entity_poly.type
_entity_poly.pdbx_seq_one_letter_code
_entity_poly.pdbx_strand_id
1 'polypeptide(L)'
;MTEITDRRGKYADFEGLRERAIALRREGLSRRQIRDRLLVDNNDILNRLLEGEPAPEWTKRPNAKDDLRERARELRLQGMTYDQIQVELGCSKGSISLWVRDLPKPERRDPSEQAKLAARKRWEHELTVRDEERQRVKEAARQQMENMSARELMFAGVALYWAEGTKDKPYDRRENVTFVNSDPGVIQLYLAWLRLLDVAPERLQYRVMIHMTADIEGAKQYWADLVGIDASSFQKTTIKKHNPRTVRKNVGENYRGCLVVRVKQGADLYRRIEGWWSGMVVEAKRHTA
;
A
#
# COMPACT_ATOMS: atom_id res chain seq x y z
N MET A 1 -88.79 -10.03 36.59
CA MET A 1 -88.70 -8.73 35.90
C MET A 1 -87.23 -8.37 35.87
N THR A 2 -86.57 -8.81 34.79
CA THR A 2 -86.02 -7.95 33.70
C THR A 2 -84.65 -7.41 34.14
N GLU A 3 -83.56 -7.59 33.39
CA GLU A 3 -83.48 -7.48 31.95
C GLU A 3 -82.19 -8.14 31.43
N ILE A 4 -82.36 -8.94 30.38
CA ILE A 4 -81.31 -9.45 29.50
C ILE A 4 -80.86 -8.28 28.63
N THR A 5 -79.58 -7.92 28.65
CA THR A 5 -79.00 -7.00 27.65
C THR A 5 -77.96 -7.73 26.80
N ASP A 6 -78.52 -8.33 25.76
CA ASP A 6 -77.99 -8.62 24.44
C ASP A 6 -76.65 -7.92 24.08
N ARG A 7 -75.57 -8.72 24.03
CA ARG A 7 -74.41 -8.48 23.17
C ARG A 7 -74.38 -9.57 22.10
N ARG A 8 -75.24 -9.48 21.09
CA ARG A 8 -75.13 -10.17 19.79
C ARG A 8 -73.85 -9.73 19.08
N GLY A 9 -72.72 -10.27 19.53
CA GLY A 9 -71.45 -10.24 18.82
C GLY A 9 -71.50 -11.18 17.62
N LYS A 10 -70.68 -10.87 16.60
CA LYS A 10 -70.55 -11.51 15.28
C LYS A 10 -70.33 -13.05 15.24
N TYR A 11 -70.45 -13.73 16.38
CA TYR A 11 -70.27 -15.17 16.61
C TYR A 11 -71.25 -15.67 17.68
N ALA A 12 -72.54 -15.33 17.54
CA ALA A 12 -73.60 -15.66 18.53
C ALA A 12 -73.80 -17.17 18.75
N ASP A 13 -73.13 -18.01 17.97
CA ASP A 13 -73.15 -19.47 18.07
C ASP A 13 -71.70 -20.01 18.03
N PHE A 14 -70.94 -19.78 19.09
CA PHE A 14 -69.56 -20.27 19.21
C PHE A 14 -69.51 -21.80 19.20
N GLU A 15 -70.43 -22.47 19.90
CA GLU A 15 -70.50 -23.92 19.97
C GLU A 15 -70.84 -24.55 18.62
N GLY A 16 -71.83 -24.03 17.89
CA GLY A 16 -72.14 -24.54 16.54
C GLY A 16 -71.08 -24.17 15.50
N LEU A 17 -70.29 -23.11 15.71
CA LEU A 17 -69.08 -22.86 14.92
C LEU A 17 -67.96 -23.84 15.27
N ARG A 18 -67.83 -24.21 16.54
CA ARG A 18 -66.82 -25.17 17.02
C ARG A 18 -67.10 -26.56 16.48
N GLU A 19 -68.33 -27.04 16.54
CA GLU A 19 -68.74 -28.32 15.96
C GLU A 19 -68.41 -28.40 14.47
N ARG A 20 -68.73 -27.34 13.70
CA ARG A 20 -68.38 -27.27 12.27
C ARG A 20 -66.87 -27.23 12.03
N ALA A 21 -66.12 -26.48 12.83
CA ALA A 21 -64.67 -26.42 12.71
C ALA A 21 -64.01 -27.78 12.99
N ILE A 22 -64.50 -28.50 14.01
CA ILE A 22 -64.04 -29.85 14.36
C ILE A 22 -64.41 -30.85 13.27
N ALA A 23 -65.63 -30.80 12.73
CA ALA A 23 -66.05 -31.66 11.63
C ALA A 23 -65.14 -31.49 10.39
N LEU A 24 -64.92 -30.23 9.96
CA LEU A 24 -63.99 -29.93 8.87
C LEU A 24 -62.55 -30.36 9.19
N ARG A 25 -62.13 -30.29 10.46
CA ARG A 25 -60.81 -30.75 10.89
C ARG A 25 -60.67 -32.27 10.77
N ARG A 26 -61.71 -33.01 11.16
CA ARG A 26 -61.78 -34.48 11.05
C ARG A 26 -61.92 -34.96 9.60
N GLU A 27 -62.52 -34.14 8.73
CA GLU A 27 -62.50 -34.32 7.27
C GLU A 27 -61.11 -34.10 6.65
N GLY A 28 -60.10 -33.72 7.44
CA GLY A 28 -58.71 -33.60 7.00
C GLY A 28 -58.35 -32.22 6.45
N LEU A 29 -59.20 -31.19 6.61
CA LEU A 29 -58.89 -29.85 6.14
C LEU A 29 -57.80 -29.20 6.98
N SER A 30 -56.90 -28.49 6.29
CA SER A 30 -55.92 -27.62 6.93
C SER A 30 -56.61 -26.47 7.65
N ARG A 31 -55.93 -25.92 8.66
CA ARG A 31 -56.40 -24.75 9.40
C ARG A 31 -56.77 -23.59 8.46
N ARG A 32 -55.99 -23.38 7.39
CA ARG A 32 -56.25 -22.36 6.38
C ARG A 32 -57.55 -22.63 5.63
N GLN A 33 -57.79 -23.87 5.20
CA GLN A 33 -59.04 -24.24 4.51
C GLN A 33 -60.26 -24.11 5.43
N ILE A 34 -60.13 -24.43 6.71
CA ILE A 34 -61.20 -24.26 7.71
C ILE A 34 -61.52 -22.78 7.92
N ARG A 35 -60.48 -21.95 8.06
CA ARG A 35 -60.61 -20.49 8.12
C ARG A 35 -61.40 -19.94 6.93
N ASP A 36 -60.97 -20.32 5.73
CA ASP A 36 -61.54 -19.82 4.48
C ASP A 36 -62.98 -20.33 4.26
N ARG A 37 -63.31 -21.54 4.76
CA ARG A 37 -64.65 -22.15 4.64
C ARG A 37 -65.65 -21.68 5.70
N LEU A 38 -65.19 -21.34 6.89
CA LEU A 38 -66.02 -20.79 7.96
C LEU A 38 -66.06 -19.26 7.97
N LEU A 39 -65.29 -18.59 7.11
CA LEU A 39 -65.17 -17.13 7.02
C LEU A 39 -64.78 -16.51 8.37
N VAL A 40 -63.91 -17.20 9.13
CA VAL A 40 -63.42 -16.74 10.44
C VAL A 40 -62.02 -16.15 10.27
N ASP A 41 -61.94 -14.85 10.00
CA ASP A 41 -60.65 -14.19 9.74
C ASP A 41 -59.79 -13.99 11.00
N ASN A 42 -60.38 -14.19 12.19
CA ASN A 42 -59.69 -14.04 13.47
C ASN A 42 -58.97 -15.34 13.88
N ASN A 43 -57.63 -15.29 13.89
CA ASN A 43 -56.77 -16.43 14.24
C ASN A 43 -56.94 -16.92 15.69
N ASP A 44 -57.30 -16.05 16.64
CA ASP A 44 -57.49 -16.41 18.04
C ASP A 44 -58.83 -17.10 18.29
N ILE A 45 -59.85 -16.75 17.50
CA ILE A 45 -61.13 -17.47 17.51
C ILE A 45 -60.93 -18.85 16.86
N LEU A 46 -60.26 -18.91 15.71
CA LEU A 46 -59.95 -20.17 15.04
C LEU A 46 -59.08 -21.11 15.89
N ASN A 47 -58.16 -20.57 16.70
CA ASN A 47 -57.40 -21.36 17.70
C ASN A 47 -58.34 -22.05 18.70
N ARG A 48 -59.26 -21.29 19.29
CA ARG A 48 -60.21 -21.80 20.29
C ARG A 48 -61.23 -22.78 19.69
N LEU A 49 -61.65 -22.56 18.44
CA LEU A 49 -62.55 -23.48 17.73
C LEU A 49 -61.90 -24.83 17.42
N LEU A 50 -60.57 -24.87 17.23
CA LEU A 50 -59.81 -26.08 16.89
C LEU A 50 -59.05 -26.68 18.09
N GLU A 51 -59.27 -26.14 19.29
CA GLU A 51 -58.59 -26.58 20.50
C GLU A 51 -59.01 -28.02 20.85
N GLY A 52 -58.00 -28.89 21.04
CA GLY A 52 -58.16 -30.31 21.34
C GLY A 52 -58.15 -31.24 20.11
N GLU A 53 -58.29 -30.73 18.88
CA GLU A 53 -58.27 -31.57 17.67
C GLU A 53 -56.91 -31.54 16.96
N PRO A 54 -56.26 -32.69 16.74
CA PRO A 54 -54.95 -32.75 16.11
C PRO A 54 -54.98 -32.23 14.68
N ALA A 55 -53.83 -31.74 14.20
CA ALA A 55 -53.68 -31.42 12.79
C ALA A 55 -53.64 -32.67 11.92
N PRO A 56 -54.27 -32.65 10.72
CA PRO A 56 -54.15 -33.74 9.75
C PRO A 56 -52.68 -34.07 9.48
N GLU A 57 -52.34 -35.36 9.46
CA GLU A 57 -50.94 -35.82 9.32
C GLU A 57 -50.25 -35.22 8.09
N TRP A 58 -50.94 -35.09 6.95
CA TRP A 58 -50.38 -34.50 5.72
C TRP A 58 -50.01 -33.01 5.84
N THR A 59 -50.57 -32.29 6.82
CA THR A 59 -50.21 -30.89 7.09
C THR A 59 -49.01 -30.74 8.00
N LYS A 60 -48.59 -31.81 8.69
CA LYS A 60 -47.36 -31.82 9.47
C LYS A 60 -46.20 -31.91 8.48
N ARG A 61 -45.29 -30.93 8.55
CA ARG A 61 -44.02 -30.97 7.82
C ARG A 61 -42.89 -31.11 8.83
N PRO A 62 -42.69 -32.31 9.42
CA PRO A 62 -41.71 -32.49 10.48
C PRO A 62 -40.29 -32.15 10.02
N ASN A 63 -39.99 -32.40 8.73
CA ASN A 63 -38.61 -32.37 8.21
C ASN A 63 -38.35 -31.21 7.23
N ALA A 64 -39.17 -30.15 7.26
CA ALA A 64 -38.97 -29.03 6.35
C ALA A 64 -37.66 -28.30 6.70
N LYS A 65 -36.59 -28.62 5.96
CA LYS A 65 -35.21 -28.09 6.05
C LYS A 65 -34.26 -28.86 6.99
N ASP A 66 -34.50 -30.14 7.23
CA ASP A 66 -33.58 -30.95 8.06
C ASP A 66 -32.19 -31.06 7.42
N ASP A 67 -32.08 -31.24 6.10
CA ASP A 67 -30.79 -31.31 5.40
C ASP A 67 -29.98 -30.01 5.55
N LEU A 68 -30.65 -28.86 5.46
CA LEU A 68 -30.04 -27.54 5.65
C LEU A 68 -29.64 -27.31 7.11
N ARG A 69 -30.41 -27.86 8.04
CA ARG A 69 -30.10 -27.82 9.47
C ARG A 69 -28.87 -28.67 9.79
N GLU A 70 -28.81 -29.89 9.29
CA GLU A 70 -27.65 -30.78 9.46
C GLU A 70 -26.40 -30.13 8.87
N ARG A 71 -26.49 -29.61 7.64
CA ARG A 71 -25.36 -28.92 7.00
C ARG A 71 -24.92 -27.67 7.76
N ALA A 72 -25.85 -26.88 8.28
CA ALA A 72 -25.52 -25.72 9.11
C ALA A 72 -24.76 -26.12 10.38
N ARG A 73 -25.11 -27.26 10.99
CA ARG A 73 -24.44 -27.79 12.18
C ARG A 73 -23.03 -28.28 11.87
N GLU A 74 -22.82 -28.97 10.74
CA GLU A 74 -21.48 -29.37 10.28
C GLU A 74 -20.56 -28.16 10.09
N LEU A 75 -21.02 -27.15 9.34
CA LEU A 75 -20.24 -25.93 9.10
C LEU A 75 -19.92 -25.19 10.40
N ARG A 76 -20.86 -25.23 11.37
CA ARG A 76 -20.62 -24.63 12.69
C ARG A 76 -19.52 -25.35 13.47
N LEU A 77 -19.52 -26.67 13.47
CA LEU A 77 -18.48 -27.49 14.11
C LEU A 77 -17.11 -27.32 13.43
N GLN A 78 -17.09 -27.00 12.14
CA GLN A 78 -15.87 -26.62 11.40
C GLN A 78 -15.38 -25.20 11.72
N GLY A 79 -16.05 -24.45 12.60
CA GLY A 79 -15.63 -23.13 13.03
C GLY A 79 -16.17 -21.97 12.17
N MET A 80 -17.23 -22.19 11.37
CA MET A 80 -17.84 -21.09 10.62
C MET A 80 -18.76 -20.21 11.50
N THR A 81 -18.75 -18.91 11.23
CA THR A 81 -19.66 -17.93 11.82
C THR A 81 -21.05 -17.99 11.19
N TYR A 82 -22.05 -17.39 11.83
CA TYR A 82 -23.42 -17.38 11.31
C TYR A 82 -23.50 -16.70 9.94
N ASP A 83 -22.69 -15.65 9.72
CA ASP A 83 -22.67 -14.91 8.45
C ASP A 83 -22.05 -15.76 7.34
N GLN A 84 -21.00 -16.55 7.64
CA GLN A 84 -20.41 -17.49 6.69
C GLN A 84 -21.40 -18.61 6.32
N ILE A 85 -22.08 -19.20 7.31
CA ILE A 85 -23.10 -20.23 7.08
C ILE A 85 -24.28 -19.66 6.28
N GLN A 86 -24.64 -18.40 6.51
CA GLN A 86 -25.68 -17.70 5.74
C GLN A 86 -25.28 -17.52 4.28
N VAL A 87 -24.04 -17.10 4.00
CA VAL A 87 -23.52 -16.99 2.63
C VAL A 87 -23.49 -18.35 1.94
N GLU A 88 -23.07 -19.39 2.67
CA GLU A 88 -22.94 -20.75 2.13
C GLU A 88 -24.30 -21.41 1.84
N LEU A 89 -25.27 -21.30 2.74
CA LEU A 89 -26.55 -22.04 2.66
C LEU A 89 -27.74 -21.21 2.17
N GLY A 90 -27.57 -19.90 1.99
CA GLY A 90 -28.63 -18.98 1.57
C GLY A 90 -29.82 -18.88 2.54
N CYS A 91 -29.69 -19.43 3.75
CA CYS A 91 -30.74 -19.43 4.78
C CYS A 91 -30.73 -18.13 5.58
N SER A 92 -31.87 -17.75 6.16
CA SER A 92 -31.91 -16.58 7.04
C SER A 92 -31.09 -16.81 8.31
N LYS A 93 -30.46 -15.75 8.81
CA LYS A 93 -29.70 -15.77 10.08
C LYS A 93 -30.52 -16.28 11.26
N GLY A 94 -31.83 -16.00 11.26
CA GLY A 94 -32.76 -16.47 12.29
C GLY A 94 -32.91 -18.00 12.28
N SER A 95 -33.05 -18.62 11.11
CA SER A 95 -33.11 -20.08 10.98
C SER A 95 -31.80 -20.74 11.39
N ILE A 96 -30.66 -20.22 10.91
CA ILE A 96 -29.33 -20.73 11.27
C ILE A 96 -29.10 -20.64 12.78
N SER A 97 -29.41 -19.49 13.39
CA SER A 97 -29.27 -19.29 14.84
C SER A 97 -30.07 -20.33 15.65
N LEU A 98 -31.32 -20.61 15.26
CA LEU A 98 -32.13 -21.63 15.92
C LEU A 98 -31.51 -23.03 15.81
N TRP A 99 -30.88 -23.34 14.69
CA TRP A 99 -30.30 -24.66 14.42
C TRP A 99 -28.96 -24.92 15.10
N VAL A 100 -28.16 -23.89 15.37
CA VAL A 100 -26.76 -24.07 15.80
C VAL A 100 -26.39 -23.34 17.10
N ARG A 101 -27.34 -22.64 17.75
CA ARG A 101 -27.08 -21.90 19.00
C ARG A 101 -26.58 -22.75 20.17
N ASP A 102 -26.86 -24.05 20.14
CA ASP A 102 -26.41 -25.04 21.12
C ASP A 102 -24.98 -25.53 20.86
N LEU A 103 -24.41 -25.25 19.68
CA LEU A 103 -23.07 -25.64 19.30
C LEU A 103 -22.02 -24.61 19.76
N PRO A 104 -20.75 -25.05 19.96
CA PRO A 104 -19.69 -24.16 20.37
C PRO A 104 -19.54 -22.97 19.43
N LYS A 105 -19.18 -21.82 20.01
CA LYS A 105 -18.81 -20.65 19.20
C LYS A 105 -17.45 -20.92 18.56
N PRO A 106 -17.27 -20.63 17.27
CA PRO A 106 -15.98 -20.64 16.62
C PRO A 106 -14.99 -19.85 17.43
N GLU A 107 -13.78 -20.38 17.50
CA GLU A 107 -12.66 -19.70 18.09
C GLU A 107 -12.47 -18.36 17.36
N ARG A 108 -12.57 -17.27 18.11
CA ARG A 108 -12.27 -15.95 17.55
C ARG A 108 -10.76 -15.90 17.33
N ARG A 109 -10.34 -15.52 16.13
CA ARG A 109 -8.93 -15.16 15.89
C ARG A 109 -8.52 -14.13 16.93
N ASP A 110 -7.30 -14.25 17.44
CA ASP A 110 -6.75 -13.33 18.42
C ASP A 110 -6.93 -11.88 17.92
N PRO A 111 -7.63 -11.01 18.69
CA PRO A 111 -7.85 -9.61 18.31
C PRO A 111 -6.56 -8.86 17.96
N SER A 112 -5.42 -9.27 18.54
CA SER A 112 -4.12 -8.69 18.24
C SER A 112 -3.63 -9.03 16.83
N GLU A 113 -3.91 -10.23 16.31
CA GLU A 113 -3.52 -10.64 14.96
C GLU A 113 -4.35 -9.93 13.89
N GLN A 114 -5.65 -9.73 14.14
CA GLN A 114 -6.50 -8.93 13.27
C GLN A 114 -6.06 -7.46 13.24
N ALA A 115 -5.72 -6.89 14.40
CA ALA A 115 -5.20 -5.53 14.50
C ALA A 115 -3.85 -5.37 13.78
N LYS A 116 -2.93 -6.34 13.91
CA LYS A 116 -1.64 -6.35 13.19
C LYS A 116 -1.83 -6.40 11.67
N LEU A 117 -2.73 -7.24 11.17
CA LEU A 117 -2.99 -7.34 9.74
C LEU A 117 -3.61 -6.03 9.19
N ALA A 118 -4.55 -5.45 9.92
CA ALA A 118 -5.16 -4.17 9.57
C ALA A 118 -4.13 -3.03 9.58
N ALA A 119 -3.26 -2.98 10.60
CA ALA A 119 -2.17 -2.02 10.68
C ALA A 119 -1.18 -2.17 9.53
N ARG A 120 -0.79 -3.40 9.17
CA ARG A 120 0.10 -3.66 8.04
C ARG A 120 -0.49 -3.18 6.72
N LYS A 121 -1.76 -3.50 6.44
CA LYS A 121 -2.45 -3.03 5.21
C LYS A 121 -2.59 -1.51 5.15
N ARG A 122 -2.90 -0.87 6.29
CA ARG A 122 -2.93 0.59 6.39
C ARG A 122 -1.56 1.19 6.12
N TRP A 123 -0.51 0.61 6.69
CA TRP A 123 0.87 1.05 6.49
C TRP A 123 1.33 0.88 5.05
N GLU A 124 1.03 -0.26 4.40
CA GLU A 124 1.31 -0.49 2.98
C GLU A 124 0.65 0.59 2.10
N HIS A 125 -0.64 0.87 2.32
CA HIS A 125 -1.34 1.93 1.58
C HIS A 125 -0.80 3.33 1.88
N GLU A 126 -0.46 3.62 3.14
CA GLU A 126 0.13 4.91 3.51
C GLU A 126 1.51 5.08 2.89
N LEU A 127 2.32 4.01 2.81
CA LEU A 127 3.60 4.01 2.11
C LEU A 127 3.44 4.28 0.63
N THR A 128 2.44 3.68 -0.04
CA THR A 128 2.21 3.95 -1.49
C THR A 128 1.82 5.40 -1.72
N VAL A 129 0.87 5.93 -0.93
CA VAL A 129 0.45 7.35 -1.06
C VAL A 129 1.61 8.30 -0.78
N ARG A 130 2.42 8.01 0.25
CA ARG A 130 3.61 8.80 0.56
C ARG A 130 4.67 8.71 -0.54
N ASP A 131 4.88 7.55 -1.14
CA ASP A 131 5.84 7.41 -2.22
C ASP A 131 5.38 8.14 -3.48
N GLU A 132 4.10 8.03 -3.84
CA GLU A 132 3.47 8.79 -4.94
C GLU A 132 3.66 10.30 -4.74
N GLU A 133 3.39 10.80 -3.53
CA GLU A 133 3.61 12.22 -3.21
C GLU A 133 5.09 12.61 -3.34
N ARG A 134 6.00 11.76 -2.85
CA ARG A 134 7.45 12.01 -2.99
C ARG A 134 7.88 12.06 -4.45
N GLN A 135 7.37 11.17 -5.30
CA GLN A 135 7.69 11.20 -6.73
C GLN A 135 7.09 12.43 -7.41
N ARG A 136 5.85 12.80 -7.06
CA ARG A 136 5.20 14.01 -7.58
C ARG A 136 5.99 15.28 -7.28
N VAL A 137 6.43 15.45 -6.03
CA VAL A 137 7.24 16.62 -5.63
C VAL A 137 8.58 16.65 -6.37
N LYS A 138 9.25 15.49 -6.48
CA LYS A 138 10.52 15.38 -7.23
C LYS A 138 10.34 15.72 -8.71
N GLU A 139 9.27 15.23 -9.32
CA GLU A 139 8.98 15.46 -10.73
C GLU A 139 8.64 16.93 -11.00
N ALA A 140 7.81 17.55 -10.15
CA ALA A 140 7.52 18.97 -10.24
C ALA A 140 8.79 19.83 -10.09
N ALA A 141 9.71 19.47 -9.18
CA ALA A 141 11.00 20.13 -9.05
C ALA A 141 11.91 19.90 -10.26
N ARG A 142 11.88 18.71 -10.87
CA ARG A 142 12.62 18.41 -12.11
C ARG A 142 12.15 19.28 -13.27
N GLN A 143 10.84 19.47 -13.40
CA GLN A 143 10.24 20.32 -14.44
C GLN A 143 10.66 21.79 -14.31
N GLN A 144 10.85 22.29 -13.09
CA GLN A 144 11.37 23.65 -12.86
C GLN A 144 12.80 23.86 -13.39
N MET A 145 13.55 22.77 -13.58
CA MET A 145 14.92 22.79 -14.10
C MET A 145 15.00 22.54 -15.61
N GLU A 146 13.86 22.40 -16.30
CA GLU A 146 13.84 22.26 -17.75
C GLU A 146 14.42 23.49 -18.44
N ASN A 147 15.09 23.28 -19.58
CA ASN A 147 15.72 24.35 -20.38
C ASN A 147 16.79 25.18 -19.63
N MET A 148 17.48 24.57 -18.67
CA MET A 148 18.61 25.20 -17.97
C MET A 148 19.59 25.86 -18.96
N SER A 149 19.78 27.17 -18.78
CA SER A 149 20.62 28.01 -19.61
C SER A 149 22.10 27.74 -19.40
N ALA A 150 22.93 28.15 -20.37
CA ALA A 150 24.38 28.14 -20.24
C ALA A 150 24.87 28.93 -19.02
N ARG A 151 24.20 30.03 -18.67
CA ARG A 151 24.56 30.86 -17.51
C ARG A 151 24.25 30.15 -16.19
N GLU A 152 23.14 29.44 -16.09
CA GLU A 152 22.82 28.63 -14.91
C GLU A 152 23.78 27.45 -14.75
N LEU A 153 24.09 26.75 -15.86
CA LEU A 153 25.10 25.70 -15.86
C LEU A 153 26.48 26.23 -15.44
N MET A 154 26.83 27.45 -15.87
CA MET A 154 28.07 28.12 -15.48
C MET A 154 28.15 28.29 -13.96
N PHE A 155 27.12 28.86 -13.33
CA PHE A 155 27.11 29.05 -11.87
C PHE A 155 27.06 27.73 -11.09
N ALA A 156 26.24 26.77 -11.56
CA ALA A 156 26.15 25.45 -10.97
C ALA A 156 27.51 24.74 -10.97
N GLY A 157 28.24 24.78 -12.09
CA GLY A 157 29.56 24.18 -12.20
C GLY A 157 30.61 24.84 -11.30
N VAL A 158 30.60 26.17 -11.16
CA VAL A 158 31.49 26.89 -10.23
C VAL A 158 31.22 26.47 -8.79
N ALA A 159 29.95 26.51 -8.35
CA ALA A 159 29.57 26.12 -6.99
C ALA A 159 29.89 24.64 -6.72
N LEU A 160 29.62 23.76 -7.69
CA LEU A 160 29.87 22.33 -7.59
C LEU A 160 31.38 22.04 -7.46
N TYR A 161 32.22 22.66 -8.31
CA TYR A 161 33.66 22.53 -8.18
C TYR A 161 34.14 23.09 -6.84
N TRP A 162 33.61 24.22 -6.39
CA TRP A 162 34.04 24.79 -5.11
C TRP A 162 33.64 23.91 -3.91
N ALA A 163 32.56 23.14 -4.01
CA ALA A 163 32.15 22.20 -2.97
C ALA A 163 33.02 20.93 -2.97
N GLU A 164 33.18 20.28 -4.12
CA GLU A 164 33.71 18.91 -4.25
C GLU A 164 35.14 18.83 -4.84
N GLY A 165 35.60 19.89 -5.49
CA GLY A 165 36.89 19.99 -6.15
C GLY A 165 38.06 20.24 -5.19
N THR A 166 39.26 19.92 -5.66
CA THR A 166 40.50 20.22 -4.94
C THR A 166 40.72 21.72 -4.87
N LYS A 167 41.08 22.21 -3.68
CA LYS A 167 41.43 23.60 -3.44
C LYS A 167 42.94 23.72 -3.28
N ASP A 168 43.48 24.76 -3.88
CA ASP A 168 44.86 25.16 -3.71
C ASP A 168 45.13 25.58 -2.26
N LYS A 169 46.34 25.31 -1.78
CA LYS A 169 46.76 25.64 -0.42
C LYS A 169 47.92 26.61 -0.51
N PRO A 170 47.91 27.73 0.25
CA PRO A 170 49.01 28.72 0.19
C PRO A 170 50.41 28.13 0.41
N TYR A 171 50.52 27.05 1.18
CA TYR A 171 51.76 26.35 1.49
C TYR A 171 52.13 25.20 0.52
N ASP A 172 51.27 24.89 -0.46
CA ASP A 172 51.48 23.82 -1.46
C ASP A 172 50.71 24.20 -2.73
N ARG A 173 51.14 25.32 -3.35
CA ARG A 173 50.49 25.90 -4.52
C ARG A 173 50.71 25.03 -5.75
N ARG A 174 49.65 24.40 -6.23
CA ARG A 174 49.60 23.50 -7.39
C ARG A 174 48.61 23.94 -8.45
N GLU A 175 47.57 24.68 -8.06
CA GLU A 175 46.55 25.24 -8.94
C GLU A 175 46.00 24.18 -9.92
N ASN A 176 45.69 23.00 -9.40
CA ASN A 176 45.22 21.89 -10.21
C ASN A 176 43.70 21.75 -10.14
N VAL A 177 43.10 21.43 -11.28
CA VAL A 177 41.67 21.15 -11.36
C VAL A 177 41.48 19.64 -11.26
N THR A 178 41.14 19.18 -10.06
CA THR A 178 40.78 17.78 -9.79
C THR A 178 39.44 17.74 -9.09
N PHE A 179 38.54 16.92 -9.61
CA PHE A 179 37.19 16.74 -9.11
C PHE A 179 36.94 15.27 -8.83
N VAL A 180 36.27 14.96 -7.70
CA VAL A 180 36.08 13.58 -7.26
C VAL A 180 34.67 13.41 -6.74
N ASN A 181 33.90 12.50 -7.33
CA ASN A 181 32.56 12.19 -6.83
C ASN A 181 32.14 10.74 -7.16
N SER A 182 31.20 10.19 -6.40
CA SER A 182 30.63 8.85 -6.64
C SER A 182 29.27 8.87 -7.33
N ASP A 183 28.62 10.03 -7.41
CA ASP A 183 27.34 10.19 -8.07
C ASP A 183 27.54 10.40 -9.59
N PRO A 184 26.94 9.55 -10.45
CA PRO A 184 27.10 9.65 -11.89
C PRO A 184 26.48 10.92 -12.49
N GLY A 185 25.37 11.43 -11.94
CA GLY A 185 24.73 12.66 -12.38
C GLY A 185 25.59 13.89 -12.08
N VAL A 186 26.24 13.91 -10.92
CA VAL A 186 27.22 14.95 -10.55
C VAL A 186 28.40 14.96 -11.53
N ILE A 187 28.93 13.78 -11.89
CA ILE A 187 30.00 13.67 -12.88
C ILE A 187 29.55 14.18 -14.25
N GLN A 188 28.35 13.79 -14.72
CA GLN A 188 27.83 14.25 -16.01
C GLN A 188 27.63 15.77 -16.05
N LEU A 189 27.08 16.35 -14.99
CA LEU A 189 26.90 17.81 -14.87
C LEU A 189 28.26 18.53 -14.90
N TYR A 190 29.25 18.00 -14.17
CA TYR A 190 30.61 18.54 -14.15
C TYR A 190 31.27 18.48 -15.55
N LEU A 191 31.14 17.37 -16.27
CA LEU A 191 31.67 17.24 -17.64
C LEU A 191 30.94 18.16 -18.63
N ALA A 192 29.62 18.33 -18.49
CA ALA A 192 28.87 19.30 -19.29
C ALA A 192 29.35 20.74 -19.06
N TRP A 193 29.64 21.10 -17.81
CA TRP A 193 30.23 22.40 -17.48
C TRP A 193 31.64 22.57 -18.03
N LEU A 194 32.50 21.55 -17.97
CA LEU A 194 33.83 21.62 -18.60
C LEU A 194 33.74 21.80 -20.12
N ARG A 195 32.75 21.17 -20.78
CA ARG A 195 32.47 21.39 -22.21
C ARG A 195 32.00 22.81 -22.48
N LEU A 196 31.15 23.38 -21.63
CA LEU A 196 30.72 24.79 -21.72
C LEU A 196 31.92 25.76 -21.63
N LEU A 197 32.98 25.38 -20.92
CA LEU A 197 34.23 26.15 -20.79
C LEU A 197 35.26 25.84 -21.88
N ASP A 198 34.86 25.13 -22.94
CA ASP A 198 35.72 24.70 -24.06
C ASP A 198 36.96 23.89 -23.61
N VAL A 199 36.82 23.09 -22.55
CA VAL A 199 37.88 22.17 -22.13
C VAL A 199 37.88 20.95 -23.05
N ALA A 200 38.91 20.86 -23.90
CA ALA A 200 39.09 19.77 -24.84
C ALA A 200 39.16 18.38 -24.14
N PRO A 201 38.54 17.33 -24.68
CA PRO A 201 38.52 15.98 -24.09
C PRO A 201 39.91 15.40 -23.79
N GLU A 202 40.92 15.71 -24.61
CA GLU A 202 42.29 15.20 -24.48
C GLU A 202 43.03 15.77 -23.26
N ARG A 203 42.52 16.89 -22.73
CA ARG A 203 42.98 17.48 -21.46
C ARG A 203 42.40 16.75 -20.26
N LEU A 204 41.37 15.94 -20.42
CA LEU A 204 40.74 15.21 -19.32
C LEU A 204 41.49 13.91 -19.03
N GLN A 205 41.71 13.64 -17.75
CA GLN A 205 42.25 12.40 -17.26
C GLN A 205 41.32 11.81 -16.21
N TYR A 206 41.10 10.51 -16.32
CA TYR A 206 40.19 9.77 -15.45
C TYR A 206 40.97 8.73 -14.66
N ARG A 207 40.61 8.58 -13.39
CA ARG A 207 41.04 7.43 -12.56
C ARG A 207 39.92 7.01 -11.63
N VAL A 208 39.80 5.72 -11.42
CA VAL A 208 38.88 5.19 -10.41
C VAL A 208 39.54 5.25 -9.03
N MET A 209 38.79 5.66 -8.02
CA MET A 209 39.18 5.59 -6.62
C MET A 209 38.19 4.69 -5.86
N ILE A 210 38.64 3.51 -5.44
CA ILE A 210 37.77 2.45 -4.94
C ILE A 210 38.41 1.66 -3.80
N HIS A 211 37.59 1.03 -2.96
CA HIS A 211 38.06 0.16 -1.88
C HIS A 211 38.58 -1.18 -2.44
N MET A 212 39.60 -1.75 -1.80
CA MET A 212 40.26 -2.98 -2.29
C MET A 212 39.35 -4.22 -2.34
N THR A 213 38.24 -4.22 -1.60
CA THR A 213 37.30 -5.34 -1.54
C THR A 213 36.21 -5.28 -2.62
N ALA A 214 36.20 -4.23 -3.44
CA ALA A 214 35.19 -4.04 -4.47
C ALA A 214 35.70 -4.46 -5.85
N ASP A 215 34.78 -4.65 -6.79
CA ASP A 215 35.08 -4.98 -8.18
C ASP A 215 35.70 -3.78 -8.91
N ILE A 216 37.03 -3.80 -9.06
CA ILE A 216 37.80 -2.73 -9.69
C ILE A 216 37.52 -2.66 -11.19
N GLU A 217 37.49 -3.80 -11.87
CA GLU A 217 37.33 -3.83 -13.33
C GLU A 217 35.90 -3.47 -13.74
N GLY A 218 34.88 -3.99 -13.02
CA GLY A 218 33.50 -3.58 -13.26
C GLY A 218 33.26 -2.10 -12.93
N ALA A 219 33.95 -1.53 -11.93
CA ALA A 219 33.92 -0.09 -11.69
C ALA A 219 34.56 0.72 -12.83
N LYS A 220 35.72 0.29 -13.33
CA LYS A 220 36.38 0.95 -14.48
C LYS A 220 35.48 0.91 -15.71
N GLN A 221 34.91 -0.25 -16.04
CA GLN A 221 34.01 -0.37 -17.19
C GLN A 221 32.78 0.53 -17.04
N TYR A 222 32.12 0.51 -15.87
CA TYR A 222 30.97 1.37 -15.60
C TYR A 222 31.28 2.86 -15.84
N TRP A 223 32.40 3.34 -15.29
CA TRP A 223 32.77 4.75 -15.47
C TRP A 223 33.23 5.07 -16.89
N ALA A 224 33.88 4.11 -17.57
CA ALA A 224 34.28 4.24 -18.97
C ALA A 224 33.06 4.43 -19.88
N ASP A 225 32.04 3.59 -19.69
CA ASP A 225 30.76 3.67 -20.41
C ASP A 225 30.06 5.01 -20.14
N LEU A 226 30.03 5.45 -18.87
CA LEU A 226 29.38 6.71 -18.49
C LEU A 226 30.01 7.94 -19.16
N VAL A 227 31.34 7.99 -19.22
CA VAL A 227 32.07 9.16 -19.75
C VAL A 227 32.45 9.03 -21.23
N GLY A 228 32.15 7.87 -21.85
CA GLY A 228 32.37 7.62 -23.27
C GLY A 228 33.84 7.44 -23.67
N ILE A 229 34.64 6.75 -22.86
CA ILE A 229 36.05 6.44 -23.16
C ILE A 229 36.32 4.94 -23.07
N ASP A 230 37.45 4.50 -23.63
CA ASP A 230 37.92 3.13 -23.43
C ASP A 230 38.47 2.91 -22.00
N ALA A 231 38.14 1.78 -21.38
CA ALA A 231 38.56 1.47 -20.00
C ALA A 231 40.09 1.38 -19.82
N SER A 232 40.86 1.14 -20.90
CA SER A 232 42.34 1.17 -20.90
C SER A 232 42.91 2.59 -20.82
N SER A 233 42.10 3.62 -21.13
CA SER A 233 42.51 5.03 -21.06
C SER A 233 42.54 5.57 -19.63
N PHE A 234 42.01 4.82 -18.65
CA PHE A 234 42.07 5.20 -17.25
C PHE A 234 43.51 5.19 -16.72
N GLN A 235 43.86 6.19 -15.91
CA GLN A 235 45.08 6.13 -15.12
C GLN A 235 44.96 5.06 -14.03
N LYS A 236 46.11 4.73 -13.41
CA LYS A 236 46.20 3.77 -12.32
C LYS A 236 45.15 4.04 -11.22
N THR A 237 44.34 3.02 -10.93
CA THR A 237 43.31 3.05 -9.90
C THR A 237 43.91 3.40 -8.53
N THR A 238 43.24 4.29 -7.80
CA THR A 238 43.58 4.60 -6.41
C THR A 238 42.88 3.62 -5.48
N ILE A 239 43.63 2.66 -4.95
CA ILE A 239 43.11 1.61 -4.07
C ILE A 239 43.13 2.09 -2.61
N LYS A 240 41.95 2.19 -1.99
CA LYS A 240 41.80 2.44 -0.56
C LYS A 240 41.89 1.12 0.20
N LYS A 241 42.95 0.97 1.00
CA LYS A 241 43.28 -0.26 1.76
C LYS A 241 42.63 -0.33 3.14
N HIS A 242 42.25 0.82 3.71
CA HIS A 242 41.57 0.83 5.00
C HIS A 242 40.12 0.40 4.84
N ASN A 243 39.74 -0.64 5.60
CA ASN A 243 38.38 -1.04 5.86
C ASN A 243 37.89 -0.31 7.12
N PRO A 244 37.39 0.94 7.03
CA PRO A 244 36.82 1.57 8.20
C PRO A 244 35.61 0.72 8.60
N ARG A 245 35.52 0.32 9.88
CA ARG A 245 34.32 -0.29 10.49
C ARG A 245 33.17 0.72 10.33
N THR A 246 32.56 0.74 9.17
CA THR A 246 31.54 1.70 8.79
C THR A 246 30.25 0.94 8.63
N VAL A 247 29.18 1.50 9.19
CA VAL A 247 27.80 1.06 8.93
C VAL A 247 27.35 1.47 7.51
N ARG A 248 28.31 1.60 6.57
CA ARG A 248 28.03 2.02 5.20
C ARG A 248 27.16 0.96 4.57
N LYS A 249 25.96 1.37 4.18
CA LYS A 249 25.01 0.54 3.40
C LYS A 249 25.39 0.49 1.92
N ASN A 250 26.27 1.37 1.45
CA ASN A 250 26.82 1.38 0.09
C ASN A 250 27.99 0.40 -0.04
N VAL A 251 27.74 -0.86 0.33
CA VAL A 251 28.66 -1.98 0.19
C VAL A 251 27.92 -3.07 -0.57
N GLY A 252 28.55 -3.66 -1.60
CA GLY A 252 27.92 -4.66 -2.46
C GLY A 252 28.32 -4.53 -3.92
N GLU A 253 27.77 -5.41 -4.76
CA GLU A 253 28.14 -5.57 -6.18
C GLU A 253 27.92 -4.31 -7.03
N ASN A 254 27.02 -3.42 -6.60
CA ASN A 254 26.72 -2.16 -7.28
C ASN A 254 27.62 -0.99 -6.86
N TYR A 255 28.58 -1.20 -5.95
CA TYR A 255 29.50 -0.14 -5.53
C TYR A 255 30.59 0.08 -6.58
N ARG A 256 30.55 1.23 -7.25
CA ARG A 256 31.49 1.59 -8.33
C ARG A 256 32.62 2.53 -7.90
N GLY A 257 32.77 2.81 -6.60
CA GLY A 257 33.77 3.77 -6.11
C GLY A 257 33.45 5.22 -6.48
N CYS A 258 34.49 6.05 -6.53
CA CYS A 258 34.42 7.43 -7.02
C CYS A 258 35.20 7.56 -8.32
N LEU A 259 34.69 8.37 -9.24
CA LEU A 259 35.46 8.84 -10.38
C LEU A 259 36.25 10.07 -9.99
N VAL A 260 37.54 10.08 -10.34
CA VAL A 260 38.37 11.28 -10.28
C VAL A 260 38.55 11.80 -11.71
N VAL A 261 38.18 13.05 -11.93
CA VAL A 261 38.38 13.78 -13.17
C VAL A 261 39.45 14.84 -12.93
N ARG A 262 40.50 14.84 -13.74
CA ARG A 262 41.59 15.83 -13.68
C ARG A 262 41.73 16.55 -15.01
N VAL A 263 41.87 17.86 -14.98
CA VAL A 263 42.18 18.67 -16.17
C VAL A 263 43.69 18.91 -16.24
N LYS A 264 44.33 18.45 -17.32
CA LYS A 264 45.74 18.75 -17.65
C LYS A 264 45.91 20.24 -17.91
N GLN A 265 47.05 20.77 -17.47
CA GLN A 265 47.39 22.20 -17.60
C GLN A 265 46.24 23.08 -17.04
N GLY A 266 45.70 22.69 -15.88
CA GLY A 266 44.50 23.29 -15.31
C GLY A 266 44.70 24.60 -14.53
N ALA A 267 45.92 25.13 -14.43
CA ALA A 267 46.23 26.29 -13.59
C ALA A 267 45.42 27.54 -13.94
N ASP A 268 45.32 27.89 -15.22
CA ASP A 268 44.48 29.00 -15.68
C ASP A 268 43.02 28.78 -15.30
N LEU A 269 42.48 27.60 -15.60
CA LEU A 269 41.10 27.23 -15.27
C LEU A 269 40.86 27.30 -13.75
N TYR A 270 41.78 26.81 -12.93
CA TYR A 270 41.66 26.87 -11.46
C TYR A 270 41.53 28.32 -10.99
N ARG A 271 42.41 29.22 -11.45
CA ARG A 271 42.39 30.65 -11.07
C ARG A 271 41.10 31.32 -11.51
N ARG A 272 40.59 30.99 -12.70
CA ARG A 272 39.28 31.47 -13.18
C ARG A 272 38.16 31.01 -12.25
N ILE A 273 38.16 29.74 -11.84
CA ILE A 273 37.15 29.19 -10.91
C ILE A 273 37.20 29.90 -9.56
N GLU A 274 38.38 30.09 -9.00
CA GLU A 274 38.57 30.84 -7.75
C GLU A 274 38.07 32.29 -7.87
N GLY A 275 38.39 32.96 -8.99
CA GLY A 275 37.88 34.30 -9.28
C GLY A 275 36.36 34.35 -9.41
N TRP A 276 35.74 33.40 -10.13
CA TRP A 276 34.30 33.31 -10.26
C TRP A 276 33.61 33.07 -8.92
N TRP A 277 34.14 32.14 -8.11
CA TRP A 277 33.61 31.88 -6.77
C TRP A 277 33.67 33.13 -5.88
N SER A 278 34.82 33.81 -5.87
CA SER A 278 34.98 35.08 -5.14
C SER A 278 33.95 36.12 -5.57
N GLY A 279 33.75 36.28 -6.89
CA GLY A 279 32.72 37.17 -7.44
C GLY A 279 31.31 36.79 -7.00
N MET A 280 30.94 35.51 -7.05
CA MET A 280 29.64 35.03 -6.57
C MET A 280 29.41 35.36 -5.08
N VAL A 281 30.43 35.20 -4.24
CA VAL A 281 30.33 35.54 -2.81
C VAL A 281 30.11 37.04 -2.61
N VAL A 282 30.78 37.89 -3.39
CA VAL A 282 30.60 39.35 -3.32
C VAL A 282 29.19 39.75 -3.74
N GLU A 283 28.69 39.25 -4.86
CA GLU A 283 27.34 39.58 -5.33
C GLU A 283 26.25 39.02 -4.39
N ALA A 284 26.43 37.80 -3.87
CA ALA A 284 25.48 37.22 -2.91
C ALA A 284 25.31 38.11 -1.67
N LYS A 285 26.40 38.69 -1.16
CA LYS A 285 26.35 39.64 -0.02
C LYS A 285 25.56 40.91 -0.34
N ARG A 286 25.60 41.40 -1.58
CA ARG A 286 24.85 42.59 -2.02
C ARG A 286 23.35 42.35 -2.09
N HIS A 287 22.92 41.12 -2.37
CA HIS A 287 21.50 40.76 -2.38
C HIS A 287 20.89 40.59 -0.98
N THR A 288 21.73 40.40 0.03
CA THR A 288 21.31 40.22 1.43
C THR A 288 21.51 41.46 2.30
N ALA A 289 22.11 42.51 1.74
CA ALA A 289 22.35 43.81 2.40
C ALA A 289 21.25 44.80 2.01
#